data_AF-A0A7S3TFU5-F1
#
_entry.id   AF-A0A7S3TFU5-F1
#
_cell.length_a   1.000
_cell.length_b   1.000
_cell.length_c   1.000
_cell.angle_alpha   90.00
_cell.angle_beta   90.00
_cell.angle_gamma   90.00
#
_symmetry.space_group_name_H-M   'P 1'
#
loop_
_entity.id
_entity.type
_entity.pdbx_description
1 polymer ?
#
loop_
_entity_poly.entity_id
_entity_poly.type
_entity_poly.pdbx_seq_one_letter_code
_entity_poly.pdbx_strand_id
1 'polypeptide(L)'
;AVVAYAALTVLLGVMATWCAAGVNWPIFCEIVPEESRSTVVAWDTALEGISGTVIGTPAVAFLANVFGYSQEVGASVRNEANAVALGKGLMWTTVLPSMACLAFYSLMHSYP
;
A
#
# COMPACT_ATOMS: atom_id res chain seq x y z
N ALA A 1 -9.22 -17.47 -13.92
CA ALA A 1 -8.73 -16.08 -13.84
C ALA A 1 -9.50 -15.25 -12.81
N VAL A 2 -10.82 -15.10 -12.94
CA VAL A 2 -11.63 -14.24 -12.03
C VAL A 2 -11.57 -14.67 -10.56
N VAL A 3 -11.68 -15.98 -10.26
CA VAL A 3 -11.63 -16.48 -8.88
C VAL A 3 -10.27 -16.23 -8.23
N ALA A 4 -9.18 -16.47 -8.96
CA ALA A 4 -7.83 -16.20 -8.46
C ALA A 4 -7.60 -14.70 -8.25
N TYR A 5 -8.05 -13.86 -9.18
CA TYR A 5 -7.99 -12.40 -9.02
C TYR A 5 -8.79 -11.93 -7.79
N ALA A 6 -10.03 -12.38 -7.63
CA ALA A 6 -10.86 -12.05 -6.48
C ALA A 6 -10.22 -12.50 -5.16
N ALA A 7 -9.69 -13.72 -5.11
CA ALA A 7 -8.98 -14.23 -3.94
C ALA A 7 -7.75 -13.37 -3.60
N LEU A 8 -6.94 -13.00 -4.60
CA LEU A 8 -5.78 -12.13 -4.40
C LEU A 8 -6.16 -10.73 -3.92
N THR A 9 -7.22 -10.13 -4.46
CA THR A 9 -7.71 -8.81 -4.02
C THR A 9 -8.24 -8.87 -2.59
N VAL A 10 -8.96 -9.93 -2.23
CA VAL A 10 -9.43 -10.16 -0.84
C VAL A 10 -8.24 -10.32 0.10
N LEU A 11 -7.28 -11.18 -0.24
CA LEU A 11 -6.08 -11.38 0.57
C LEU A 11 -5.29 -10.08 0.75
N LEU A 12 -5.11 -9.31 -0.32
CA LEU A 12 -4.44 -8.01 -0.26
C LEU A 12 -5.19 -7.05 0.68
N GLY A 13 -6.54 -7.00 0.58
CA GLY A 13 -7.37 -6.19 1.46
C GLY A 13 -7.21 -6.57 2.93
N VAL A 14 -7.35 -7.87 3.26
CA VAL A 14 -7.21 -8.35 4.64
C VAL A 14 -5.81 -8.06 5.20
N MET A 15 -4.76 -8.25 4.41
CA MET A 15 -3.38 -7.97 4.82
C MET A 15 -3.07 -6.48 4.96
N ALA A 16 -3.78 -5.61 4.25
CA ALA A 16 -3.58 -4.15 4.33
C ALA A 16 -4.37 -3.49 5.46
N THR A 17 -5.55 -4.01 5.84
CA THR A 17 -6.45 -3.30 6.76
C THR A 17 -6.22 -3.58 8.24
N TRP A 18 -5.62 -4.72 8.58
CA TRP A 18 -5.55 -5.18 9.97
C TRP A 18 -4.64 -4.32 10.86
N CYS A 19 -3.63 -3.67 10.30
CA CYS A 19 -2.69 -2.83 11.05
C CYS A 19 -3.35 -1.55 11.59
N ALA A 20 -4.15 -0.87 10.75
CA ALA A 20 -4.85 0.34 11.16
C ALA A 20 -5.88 0.06 12.28
N ALA A 21 -6.75 -0.93 12.07
CA ALA A 21 -7.83 -1.25 12.99
C ALA A 21 -7.36 -2.00 14.24
N GLY A 22 -6.36 -2.88 14.12
CA GLY A 22 -5.91 -3.77 15.19
C GLY A 22 -4.86 -3.16 16.11
N VAL A 23 -4.07 -2.19 15.63
CA VAL A 23 -2.92 -1.65 16.38
C VAL A 23 -2.98 -0.12 16.45
N ASN A 24 -3.05 0.58 15.32
CA ASN A 24 -2.91 2.04 15.32
C ASN A 24 -4.05 2.76 16.04
N TRP A 25 -5.31 2.42 15.72
CA TRP A 25 -6.46 3.11 16.32
C TRP A 25 -6.61 2.87 17.83
N PRO A 26 -6.45 1.65 18.37
CA PRO A 26 -6.45 1.43 19.81
C PRO A 26 -5.40 2.28 20.54
N ILE A 27 -4.16 2.29 20.04
CA ILE A 27 -3.06 3.08 20.63
C ILE A 27 -3.37 4.58 20.60
N PHE A 28 -3.92 5.10 19.50
CA PHE A 28 -4.34 6.49 19.45
C PHE A 28 -5.47 6.82 20.44
N CYS A 29 -6.40 5.90 20.68
CA CYS A 29 -7.47 6.13 21.65
C CYS A 29 -6.96 6.19 23.10
N GLU A 30 -5.89 5.48 23.42
CA GLU A 30 -5.23 5.55 24.73
C GLU A 30 -4.45 6.85 24.95
N ILE A 31 -3.78 7.36 23.91
CA ILE A 31 -2.91 8.54 24.01
C ILE A 31 -3.68 9.84 23.84
N VAL A 32 -4.72 9.85 22.99
CA VAL A 32 -5.40 11.08 22.56
C VAL A 32 -6.66 11.34 23.41
N PRO A 33 -6.85 12.56 23.94
CA PRO A 33 -8.06 12.97 24.63
C PRO A 33 -9.31 12.81 23.78
N GLU A 34 -10.44 12.47 24.38
CA GLU A 34 -11.67 12.08 23.66
C GLU A 34 -12.15 13.15 22.67
N GLU A 35 -11.96 14.42 23.02
CA GLU A 35 -12.37 15.59 22.25
C GLU A 35 -11.61 15.75 20.93
N SER A 36 -10.39 15.21 20.81
CA SER A 36 -9.52 15.37 19.64
C SER A 36 -9.26 14.09 18.84
N ARG A 37 -9.77 12.93 19.28
CA ARG A 37 -9.58 11.63 18.62
C ARG A 37 -10.00 11.65 17.15
N SER A 38 -11.16 12.21 16.82
CA SER A 38 -11.66 12.29 15.44
C SER A 38 -10.77 13.14 14.55
N THR A 39 -10.28 14.27 15.06
CA THR A 39 -9.37 15.17 14.33
C THR A 39 -8.02 14.49 14.08
N VAL A 40 -7.46 13.80 15.06
CA VAL A 40 -6.18 13.08 14.91
C VAL A 40 -6.30 11.95 13.88
N VAL A 41 -7.36 11.14 13.95
CA VAL A 41 -7.61 10.05 12.99
C VAL A 41 -7.86 10.60 11.57
N ALA A 42 -8.58 11.73 11.45
CA ALA A 42 -8.79 12.39 10.16
C ALA A 42 -7.46 12.89 9.56
N TRP A 43 -6.58 13.47 10.38
CA TRP A 43 -5.25 13.88 9.97
C TRP A 43 -4.38 12.70 9.54
N ASP A 44 -4.37 11.63 10.32
CA ASP A 44 -3.64 10.39 10.00
C ASP A 44 -4.08 9.82 8.64
N THR A 45 -5.39 9.67 8.45
CA THR A 45 -5.97 9.17 7.20
C THR A 45 -5.63 10.09 6.01
N ALA A 46 -5.64 11.41 6.21
CA ALA A 46 -5.28 12.36 5.16
C ALA A 46 -3.80 12.26 4.79
N LEU A 47 -2.91 12.16 5.77
CA LEU A 47 -1.47 12.02 5.54
C LEU A 47 -1.12 10.69 4.87
N GLU A 48 -1.77 9.60 5.28
CA GLU A 48 -1.62 8.30 4.64
C GLU A 48 -2.07 8.34 3.17
N GLY A 49 -3.23 8.94 2.89
CA GLY A 49 -3.74 9.08 1.52
C GLY A 49 -2.85 9.95 0.63
N ILE A 50 -2.36 11.08 1.16
CA ILE A 50 -1.45 11.98 0.43
C ILE A 50 -0.12 11.28 0.16
N SER A 51 0.49 10.68 1.17
CA SER A 51 1.78 9.99 1.01
C SER A 51 1.67 8.81 0.04
N GLY A 52 0.60 8.02 0.13
CA GLY A 52 0.31 6.93 -0.80
C GLY A 52 0.18 7.42 -2.25
N THR A 53 -0.44 8.58 -2.47
CA THR A 53 -0.62 9.12 -3.83
C THR A 53 0.65 9.77 -4.35
N VAL A 54 1.28 10.63 -3.55
CA VAL A 54 2.45 11.44 -3.93
C VAL A 54 3.68 10.57 -4.13
N ILE A 55 3.86 9.54 -3.30
CA ILE A 55 5.04 8.66 -3.38
C ILE A 55 4.72 7.40 -4.19
N GLY A 56 3.57 6.79 -3.96
CA GLY A 56 3.21 5.52 -4.59
C GLY A 56 3.07 5.63 -6.10
N THR A 57 2.37 6.64 -6.61
CA THR A 57 2.14 6.82 -8.06
C THR A 57 3.45 6.95 -8.86
N PRO A 58 4.40 7.85 -8.52
CA PRO A 58 5.67 7.93 -9.23
C PRO A 58 6.57 6.72 -8.97
N ALA A 59 6.54 6.11 -7.78
CA ALA A 59 7.33 4.92 -7.49
C ALA A 59 6.91 3.73 -8.38
N VAL A 60 5.61 3.48 -8.54
CA VAL A 60 5.09 2.45 -9.44
C VAL A 60 5.50 2.74 -10.88
N ALA A 61 5.34 3.99 -11.33
CA ALA A 61 5.71 4.39 -12.69
C ALA A 61 7.21 4.21 -12.97
N PHE A 62 8.06 4.58 -12.00
CA PHE A 62 9.50 4.40 -12.09
C PHE A 62 9.89 2.91 -12.17
N LEU A 63 9.37 2.08 -11.25
CA LEU A 63 9.64 0.64 -11.24
C LEU A 63 9.13 -0.04 -12.51
N ALA A 64 7.95 0.35 -13.01
CA ALA A 64 7.43 -0.17 -14.28
C ALA A 64 8.38 0.13 -15.45
N ASN A 65 8.94 1.36 -15.52
CA ASN A 65 9.95 1.73 -16.52
C ASN A 65 11.21 0.86 -16.39
N VAL A 66 11.71 0.66 -15.17
CA VAL A 66 12.86 -0.23 -14.90
C VAL A 66 12.58 -1.67 -15.34
N PHE A 67 11.34 -2.15 -15.23
CA PHE A 67 10.93 -3.47 -15.71
C PHE A 67 10.70 -3.55 -17.23
N GLY A 68 11.00 -2.48 -17.97
CA GLY A 68 10.92 -2.46 -19.44
C GLY A 68 9.58 -2.00 -19.99
N TYR A 69 8.80 -1.23 -19.23
CA TYR A 69 7.56 -0.64 -19.74
C TYR A 69 7.86 0.27 -20.94
N SER A 70 7.31 -0.07 -22.11
CA SER A 70 7.50 0.68 -23.35
C SER A 70 6.21 1.39 -23.77
N GLN A 71 6.29 2.72 -23.89
CA GLN A 71 5.17 3.58 -24.29
C GLN A 71 5.17 3.78 -25.82
N GLU A 72 5.11 2.70 -26.60
CA GLU A 72 5.02 2.81 -28.05
C GLU A 72 3.65 3.34 -28.48
N VAL A 73 3.64 4.55 -29.04
CA VAL A 73 2.46 5.19 -29.62
C VAL A 73 2.17 4.53 -30.97
N GLY A 74 1.41 3.43 -30.98
CA GLY A 74 0.92 2.82 -32.21
C GLY A 74 0.74 1.30 -32.20
N ALA A 75 1.32 0.58 -31.23
CA ALA A 75 1.14 -0.86 -31.13
C ALA A 75 -0.15 -1.19 -30.35
N SER A 76 -1.03 -1.95 -30.99
CA SER A 76 -2.33 -2.45 -30.52
C SER A 76 -2.46 -2.67 -29.00
N VAL A 77 -3.33 -1.88 -28.36
CA VAL A 77 -4.32 -2.13 -27.28
C VAL A 77 -4.07 -3.17 -26.15
N ARG A 78 -3.17 -4.17 -26.25
CA ARG A 78 -2.78 -5.08 -25.16
C ARG A 78 -1.34 -5.54 -25.37
N ASN A 79 -0.38 -4.83 -24.78
CA ASN A 79 0.98 -5.31 -24.66
C ASN A 79 1.12 -6.06 -23.32
N GLU A 80 1.05 -7.39 -23.37
CA GLU A 80 1.13 -8.27 -22.19
C GLU A 80 2.45 -8.05 -21.42
N ALA A 81 3.53 -7.72 -22.12
CA ALA A 81 4.81 -7.37 -21.50
C ALA A 81 4.71 -6.09 -20.64
N ASN A 82 4.00 -5.07 -21.12
CA ASN A 82 3.75 -3.84 -20.34
C ASN A 82 2.87 -4.11 -19.12
N ALA A 83 1.86 -4.99 -19.25
CA ALA A 83 1.01 -5.38 -18.13
C ALA A 83 1.80 -6.11 -17.04
N VAL A 84 2.73 -6.99 -17.44
CA VAL A 84 3.65 -7.67 -16.50
C VAL A 84 4.62 -6.68 -15.86
N ALA A 85 5.21 -5.77 -16.63
CA ALA A 85 6.13 -4.75 -16.12
C ALA A 85 5.46 -3.85 -15.08
N LEU A 86 4.25 -3.36 -15.39
CA LEU A 86 3.44 -2.55 -14.47
C LEU A 86 3.01 -3.35 -13.24
N GLY A 87 2.59 -4.61 -13.41
CA GLY A 87 2.23 -5.50 -12.31
C GLY A 87 3.39 -5.76 -11.35
N LYS A 88 4.61 -5.96 -11.87
CA LYS A 88 5.82 -6.08 -11.05
C LYS A 88 6.13 -4.77 -10.32
N GLY A 89 5.97 -3.63 -10.98
CA GLY A 89 6.11 -2.31 -10.34
C GLY A 89 5.17 -2.16 -9.15
N LEU A 90 3.87 -2.42 -9.36
CA LEU A 90 2.87 -2.35 -8.31
C LEU A 90 3.16 -3.32 -7.15
N MET A 91 3.52 -4.57 -7.46
CA MET A 91 3.88 -5.56 -6.45
C MET A 91 5.00 -5.07 -5.54
N TRP A 92 6.10 -4.58 -6.10
CA TRP A 92 7.25 -4.11 -5.32
C TRP A 92 6.94 -2.86 -4.51
N THR A 93 6.14 -1.92 -5.06
CA THR A 93 5.73 -0.72 -4.33
C THR A 93 4.79 -1.03 -3.16
N THR A 94 4.05 -2.14 -3.19
CA THR A 94 3.20 -2.56 -2.06
C THR A 94 3.94 -3.43 -1.05
N VAL A 95 4.72 -4.41 -1.50
CA VAL A 95 5.39 -5.38 -0.61
C VAL A 95 6.47 -4.71 0.24
N LEU A 96 7.22 -3.74 -0.30
CA LEU A 96 8.29 -3.07 0.45
C LEU A 96 7.78 -2.32 1.70
N PRO A 97 6.78 -1.41 1.59
CA PRO A 97 6.19 -0.77 2.76
C PRO A 97 5.57 -1.77 3.75
N SER A 98 4.86 -2.79 3.25
CA SER A 98 4.26 -3.81 4.14
C SER A 98 5.31 -4.57 4.95
N MET A 99 6.44 -4.95 4.34
CA MET A 99 7.54 -5.61 5.07
C MET A 99 8.20 -4.68 6.10
N ALA A 100 8.43 -3.41 5.75
CA ALA A 100 8.97 -2.43 6.68
C ALA A 100 8.03 -2.22 7.88
N CYS A 101 6.73 -2.10 7.61
CA CYS A 101 5.68 -1.96 8.60
C CYS A 101 5.63 -3.17 9.57
N LEU A 102 5.65 -4.39 9.03
CA LEU A 102 5.72 -5.62 9.82
C LEU A 102 6.97 -5.67 10.70
N ALA A 103 8.13 -5.26 10.19
CA ALA A 103 9.36 -5.20 10.96
C ALA A 103 9.24 -4.22 12.14
N PHE A 104 8.71 -3.02 11.91
CA PHE A 104 8.52 -2.03 12.98
C PHE A 104 7.53 -2.48 14.04
N TYR A 105 6.37 -3.05 13.66
CA TYR A 105 5.43 -3.59 14.65
C TYR A 105 6.00 -4.78 15.43
N SER A 106 6.74 -5.66 14.75
CA SER A 106 7.40 -6.80 15.40
C SER A 106 8.43 -6.33 16.43
N LEU A 107 9.21 -5.29 16.11
CA LEU A 107 10.15 -4.68 17.04
C LEU A 107 9.45 -4.01 18.22
N MET A 108 8.33 -3.32 17.99
CA MET A 108 7.55 -2.66 19.05
C MET A 108 6.97 -3.67 20.04
N HIS A 109 6.35 -4.76 19.55
CA HIS A 109 5.81 -5.82 20.42
C HIS A 109 6.90 -6.71 21.05
N SER A 110 8.13 -6.68 20.51
CA SER A 110 9.27 -7.37 21.12
C SER A 110 9.95 -6.56 22.23
N TYR A 111 9.54 -5.31 22.47
CA TYR A 111 9.99 -4.52 23.61
C TYR A 111 9.15 -4.90 24.85
N PRO A 112 9.78 -5.25 25.99
CA PRO A 112 9.06 -5.66 27.20
C PRO A 112 8.28 -4.52 27.87
#